data_AF-A0A1Y2L0L6-F1
#
_entry.id   AF-A0A1Y2L0L6-F1
#
_cell.length_a   1.000
_cell.length_b   1.000
_cell.length_c   1.000
_cell.angle_alpha   90.00
_cell.angle_beta   90.00
_cell.angle_gamma   90.00
#
_symmetry.space_group_name_H-M   'P 1'
#
loop_
_entity.id
_entity.type
_entity.pdbx_description
1 polymer ?
#
loop_
_entity_poly.entity_id
_entity_poly.type
_entity_poly.pdbx_seq_one_letter_code
_entity_poly.pdbx_strand_id
1 'polypeptide(L)'
;MMRFMRGRMARRLLAVGIIAVLAWASLGAPQEWFANQFWPDDAAPWEKVTAVYYPDKSDRTVFKFAGENFENAEKCRDVIMKQAAANNDPQLERGSYECAVGFYSSNDHTGHYRLKITP
;
A
#
# COMPACT_ATOMS: atom_id res chain seq x y z
N MET A 1 -33.45 23.00 -35.01
CA MET A 1 -32.03 22.60 -35.16
C MET A 1 -31.28 22.35 -33.83
N MET A 2 -31.75 22.85 -32.66
CA MET A 2 -31.04 22.73 -31.37
C MET A 2 -31.08 21.35 -30.67
N ARG A 3 -32.10 20.50 -30.94
CA ARG A 3 -32.22 19.17 -30.29
C ARG A 3 -31.11 18.19 -30.72
N PHE A 4 -30.61 18.30 -31.96
CA PHE A 4 -29.54 17.44 -32.50
C PHE A 4 -28.13 17.79 -31.97
N MET A 5 -27.90 19.05 -31.55
CA MET A 5 -26.61 19.46 -30.97
C MET A 5 -26.44 18.96 -29.53
N ARG A 6 -27.52 18.94 -28.74
CA ARG A 6 -27.54 18.33 -27.39
C ARG A 6 -27.20 16.85 -27.41
N GLY A 7 -27.73 16.08 -28.37
CA GLY A 7 -27.41 14.65 -28.49
C GLY A 7 -25.96 14.37 -28.87
N ARG A 8 -25.36 15.19 -29.76
CA ARG A 8 -23.93 15.06 -30.10
C ARG A 8 -23.02 15.48 -28.95
N MET A 9 -23.36 16.54 -28.22
CA MET A 9 -22.60 16.94 -27.02
C MET A 9 -22.72 15.90 -25.90
N ALA A 10 -23.92 15.36 -25.64
CA ALA A 10 -24.11 14.31 -24.65
C ALA A 10 -23.30 13.04 -24.98
N ARG A 11 -23.29 12.61 -26.26
CA ARG A 11 -22.47 11.48 -26.71
C ARG A 11 -20.97 11.74 -26.57
N ARG A 12 -20.51 12.96 -26.85
CA ARG A 12 -19.10 13.36 -26.66
C ARG A 12 -18.72 13.38 -25.19
N LEU A 13 -19.55 13.92 -24.31
CA LEU A 13 -19.32 13.90 -22.87
C LEU A 13 -19.31 12.48 -22.31
N LEU A 14 -20.21 11.61 -22.76
CA LEU A 14 -20.21 10.20 -22.41
C LEU A 14 -18.91 9.51 -22.85
N ALA A 15 -18.49 9.74 -24.10
CA ALA A 15 -17.25 9.16 -24.63
C ALA A 15 -16.01 9.65 -23.86
N VAL A 16 -15.93 10.94 -23.55
CA VAL A 16 -14.85 11.51 -22.73
C VAL A 16 -14.85 10.90 -21.33
N GLY A 17 -16.03 10.75 -20.70
CA GLY A 17 -16.15 10.09 -19.41
C GLY A 17 -15.65 8.64 -19.43
N ILE A 18 -16.03 7.87 -20.44
CA ILE A 18 -15.56 6.48 -20.62
C ILE A 18 -14.04 6.44 -20.81
N ILE A 19 -13.48 7.30 -21.67
CA ILE A 19 -12.03 7.37 -21.91
C ILE A 19 -11.29 7.72 -20.62
N ALA A 20 -11.81 8.67 -19.83
CA ALA A 20 -11.19 9.05 -18.56
C ALA A 20 -11.17 7.88 -17.56
N VAL A 21 -12.27 7.12 -17.45
CA VAL A 21 -12.34 5.92 -16.58
C VAL A 21 -11.38 4.83 -17.05
N LEU A 22 -11.31 4.57 -18.35
CA LEU A 22 -10.40 3.58 -18.92
C LEU A 22 -8.93 3.98 -18.72
N ALA A 23 -8.60 5.26 -18.94
CA ALA A 23 -7.27 5.79 -18.68
C ALA A 23 -6.89 5.64 -17.20
N TRP A 24 -7.78 6.00 -16.28
CA TRP A 24 -7.55 5.83 -14.85
C TRP A 24 -7.34 4.36 -14.44
N ALA A 25 -8.16 3.45 -14.97
CA ALA A 25 -8.04 2.03 -14.69
C ALA A 25 -6.71 1.43 -15.20
N SER A 26 -6.19 1.92 -16.32
CA SER A 26 -4.94 1.42 -16.92
C SER A 26 -3.68 1.80 -16.14
N LEU A 27 -3.76 2.77 -15.22
CA LEU A 27 -2.61 3.29 -14.47
C LEU A 27 -2.43 2.62 -13.09
N GLY A 28 -3.14 1.52 -12.78
CA GLY A 28 -3.03 0.84 -11.47
C GLY A 28 -3.65 1.60 -10.29
N ALA A 29 -4.03 2.86 -10.51
CA ALA A 29 -4.72 3.72 -9.56
C ALA A 29 -6.01 3.16 -8.91
N PRO A 30 -6.84 2.30 -9.54
CA PRO A 30 -8.08 1.85 -8.88
C PRO A 30 -7.86 1.07 -7.60
N GLN A 31 -6.88 0.17 -7.55
CA GLN A 31 -6.66 -0.68 -6.38
C GLN A 31 -6.19 0.14 -5.18
N GLU A 32 -5.18 1.00 -5.39
CA GLU A 32 -4.67 1.88 -4.34
C GLU A 32 -5.75 2.87 -3.87
N TRP A 33 -6.54 3.42 -4.79
CA TRP A 33 -7.62 4.34 -4.45
C TRP A 33 -8.69 3.67 -3.58
N PHE A 34 -9.15 2.47 -3.96
CA PHE A 34 -10.12 1.72 -3.15
C PHE A 34 -9.55 1.31 -1.79
N ALA A 35 -8.27 0.92 -1.74
CA ALA A 35 -7.59 0.60 -0.49
C ALA A 35 -7.57 1.82 0.45
N ASN A 36 -7.23 3.00 -0.06
CA ASN A 36 -7.21 4.24 0.72
C ASN A 36 -8.60 4.66 1.24
N GLN A 37 -9.69 4.34 0.54
CA GLN A 37 -11.04 4.72 0.98
C GLN A 37 -11.64 3.75 2.00
N PHE A 38 -11.39 2.45 1.84
CA PHE A 38 -12.04 1.40 2.63
C PHE A 38 -11.14 0.79 3.71
N TRP A 39 -9.81 0.88 3.54
CA TRP A 39 -8.80 0.38 4.48
C TRP A 39 -7.72 1.46 4.73
N PRO A 40 -8.09 2.60 5.33
CA PRO A 40 -7.15 3.70 5.55
C PRO A 40 -5.99 3.33 6.49
N ASP A 41 -6.25 2.48 7.48
CA ASP A 41 -5.30 2.13 8.54
C ASP A 41 -4.90 0.64 8.56
N ASP A 42 -5.35 -0.15 7.58
CA ASP A 42 -5.06 -1.58 7.48
C ASP A 42 -4.81 -2.01 6.02
N ALA A 43 -4.36 -3.24 5.81
CA ALA A 43 -4.19 -3.82 4.49
C ALA A 43 -5.54 -4.17 3.84
N ALA A 44 -5.71 -3.78 2.58
CA ALA A 44 -6.82 -4.30 1.78
C ALA A 44 -6.60 -5.80 1.48
N PRO A 45 -7.66 -6.59 1.17
CA PRO A 45 -7.54 -8.03 0.97
C PRO A 45 -6.58 -8.48 -0.15
N TRP A 46 -6.31 -7.60 -1.12
CA TRP A 46 -5.33 -7.83 -2.20
C TRP A 46 -3.94 -7.32 -1.88
N GLU A 47 -3.80 -6.48 -0.85
CA GLU A 47 -2.52 -5.94 -0.44
C GLU A 47 -1.75 -6.96 0.40
N LYS A 48 -0.43 -6.86 0.31
CA LYS A 48 0.50 -7.67 1.07
C LYS A 48 1.29 -6.79 2.01
N VAL A 49 1.55 -7.30 3.20
CA VAL A 49 2.34 -6.60 4.21
C VAL A 49 3.74 -7.22 4.26
N THR A 50 4.75 -6.35 4.27
CA THR A 50 6.16 -6.68 4.40
C THR A 50 6.62 -6.28 5.79
N ALA A 51 7.28 -7.20 6.49
CA ALA A 51 7.81 -6.97 7.83
C ALA A 51 9.31 -6.70 7.78
N VAL A 52 9.71 -5.52 8.26
CA VAL A 52 11.11 -5.14 8.42
C VAL A 52 11.39 -4.86 9.89
N TYR A 53 12.39 -5.54 10.44
CA TYR A 53 12.85 -5.36 11.81
C TYR A 53 14.17 -4.59 11.82
N TYR A 54 14.27 -3.56 12.66
CA TYR A 54 15.49 -2.81 12.91
C TYR A 54 15.98 -3.15 14.32
N PRO A 55 17.15 -3.80 14.48
CA PRO A 55 17.68 -4.14 15.80
C PRO A 55 18.01 -2.91 16.65
N ASP A 56 18.31 -1.79 16.01
CA ASP A 56 18.57 -0.50 16.64
C ASP A 56 17.60 0.55 16.06
N LYS A 57 16.84 1.20 16.93
CA LYS A 57 15.91 2.27 16.53
C LYS A 57 16.63 3.56 16.10
N SER A 58 17.87 3.76 16.52
CA SER A 58 18.71 4.91 16.16
C SER A 58 19.43 4.73 14.82
N ASP A 59 19.63 3.49 14.39
CA ASP A 59 20.25 3.15 13.11
C ASP A 59 19.36 2.22 12.27
N ARG A 60 18.61 2.83 11.34
CA ARG A 60 17.74 2.10 10.41
C ARG A 60 18.48 1.51 9.20
N THR A 61 19.79 1.75 9.05
CA THR A 61 20.57 1.14 7.96
C THR A 61 20.82 -0.34 8.21
N VAL A 62 20.84 -0.74 9.48
CA VAL A 62 20.89 -2.13 9.91
C VAL A 62 19.46 -2.65 10.04
N PHE A 63 19.00 -3.39 9.04
CA PHE A 63 17.68 -4.02 9.06
C PHE A 63 17.76 -5.52 8.82
N LYS A 64 16.77 -6.23 9.33
CA LYS A 64 16.53 -7.65 9.09
C LYS A 64 15.17 -7.79 8.43
N PHE A 65 15.15 -8.42 7.27
CA PHE A 65 13.90 -8.81 6.63
C PHE A 65 13.24 -9.91 7.46
N ALA A 66 12.07 -9.61 8.02
CA ALA A 66 11.33 -10.53 8.90
C ALA A 66 10.27 -11.34 8.14
N GLY A 67 9.99 -10.98 6.88
CA GLY A 67 9.12 -11.71 5.97
C GLY A 67 8.28 -10.79 5.09
N GLU A 68 7.56 -11.37 4.16
CA GLU A 68 6.63 -10.68 3.26
C GLU A 68 5.34 -11.49 3.06
N ASN A 69 4.40 -10.89 2.33
CA ASN A 69 3.12 -11.50 1.97
C ASN A 69 2.18 -11.79 3.16
N PHE A 70 2.32 -11.05 4.26
CA PHE A 70 1.36 -11.13 5.36
C PHE A 70 0.02 -10.50 4.96
N GLU A 71 -1.06 -11.06 5.50
CA GLU A 71 -2.44 -10.66 5.19
C GLU A 71 -2.84 -9.34 5.84
N ASN A 72 -2.23 -8.98 6.97
CA ASN A 72 -2.54 -7.77 7.73
C ASN A 72 -1.36 -7.33 8.61
N ALA A 73 -1.53 -6.15 9.22
CA ALA A 73 -0.53 -5.57 10.11
C ALA A 73 -0.33 -6.36 11.41
N GLU A 74 -1.37 -7.04 11.90
CA GLU A 74 -1.32 -7.86 13.11
C GLU A 74 -0.34 -9.04 12.95
N LYS A 75 -0.45 -9.78 11.84
CA LYS A 75 0.49 -10.87 11.50
C LYS A 75 1.91 -10.37 11.32
N CYS A 76 2.08 -9.19 10.72
CA CYS A 76 3.39 -8.55 10.63
C CYS A 76 3.96 -8.29 12.04
N ARG A 77 3.18 -7.69 12.94
CA ARG A 77 3.59 -7.41 14.31
C ARG A 77 3.94 -8.68 15.08
N ASP A 78 3.17 -9.76 14.96
CA ASP A 78 3.46 -11.05 15.59
C ASP A 78 4.84 -11.59 15.20
N VAL A 79 5.19 -11.51 13.92
CA VAL A 79 6.49 -11.98 13.41
C VAL A 79 7.62 -11.08 13.89
N ILE A 80 7.41 -9.75 13.90
CA ILE A 80 8.36 -8.79 14.46
C ILE A 80 8.62 -9.09 15.94
N MET A 81 7.59 -9.32 16.75
CA MET A 81 7.77 -9.60 18.19
C MET A 81 8.58 -10.88 18.42
N LYS A 82 8.35 -11.93 17.61
CA LYS A 82 9.18 -13.14 17.63
C LYS A 82 10.63 -12.84 17.25
N GLN A 83 10.84 -12.02 16.22
CA GLN A 83 12.17 -11.62 15.77
C GLN A 83 12.90 -10.76 16.82
N ALA A 84 12.18 -9.87 17.50
CA ALA A 84 12.70 -9.02 18.55
C ALA A 84 13.10 -9.85 19.78
N ALA A 85 12.27 -10.81 20.20
CA ALA A 85 12.61 -11.77 21.25
C ALA A 85 13.88 -12.58 20.91
N ALA A 86 14.02 -13.04 19.66
CA ALA A 86 15.23 -13.74 19.20
C ALA A 86 16.50 -12.85 19.21
N ASN A 87 16.35 -11.52 19.20
CA ASN A 87 17.46 -10.56 19.31
C ASN A 87 17.63 -10.01 20.75
N ASN A 88 17.08 -10.69 21.76
CA ASN A 88 17.11 -10.29 23.17
C ASN A 88 16.41 -8.93 23.42
N ASP A 89 15.39 -8.60 22.63
CA ASP A 89 14.61 -7.37 22.78
C ASP A 89 13.09 -7.66 22.69
N PRO A 90 12.53 -8.48 23.60
CA PRO A 90 11.13 -8.93 23.52
C PRO A 90 10.11 -7.79 23.70
N GLN A 91 10.53 -6.62 24.19
CA GLN A 91 9.68 -5.45 24.40
C GLN A 91 9.94 -4.33 23.38
N LEU A 92 10.80 -4.54 22.38
CA LEU A 92 11.19 -3.52 21.39
C LEU A 92 11.71 -2.22 22.03
N GLU A 93 12.46 -2.31 23.13
CA GLU A 93 13.01 -1.14 23.79
C GLU A 93 14.17 -0.53 23.00
N ARG A 94 14.95 -1.39 22.33
CA ARG A 94 16.17 -1.05 21.60
C ARG A 94 15.94 -0.99 20.10
N GLY A 95 15.16 -1.94 19.58
CA GLY A 95 14.80 -2.04 18.18
C GLY A 95 13.58 -1.21 17.79
N SER A 96 13.30 -1.21 16.49
CA SER A 96 12.04 -0.71 15.93
C SER A 96 11.59 -1.62 14.79
N TYR A 97 10.42 -1.37 14.24
CA TYR A 97 9.93 -2.12 13.09
C TYR A 97 9.15 -1.24 12.13
N GLU A 98 9.01 -1.74 10.91
CA GLU A 98 8.13 -1.19 9.90
C GLU A 98 7.33 -2.34 9.26
N CYS A 99 6.01 -2.23 9.33
CA CYS A 99 5.07 -3.06 8.58
C CYS A 99 4.62 -2.25 7.36
N ALA A 100 5.23 -2.52 6.22
CA ALA A 100 4.97 -1.80 4.97
C ALA A 100 3.86 -2.51 4.19
N VAL A 101 2.76 -1.80 3.92
CA VAL A 101 1.52 -2.36 3.35
C VAL A 101 1.35 -1.91 1.92
N GLY A 102 0.98 -2.85 1.04
CA GLY A 102 0.54 -2.56 -0.32
C GLY A 102 1.64 -1.93 -1.16
N PHE A 103 2.58 -2.74 -1.65
CA PHE A 103 3.60 -2.29 -2.59
C PHE A 103 2.98 -2.10 -3.98
N TYR A 104 2.95 -0.86 -4.46
CA TYR A 104 2.50 -0.51 -5.80
C TYR A 104 3.71 -0.19 -6.67
N SER A 105 3.94 -1.01 -7.70
CA SER A 105 5.00 -0.77 -8.68
C SER A 105 4.65 0.40 -9.59
N SER A 106 5.61 1.27 -9.84
CA SER A 106 5.57 2.32 -10.84
C SER A 106 6.26 1.88 -12.14
N ASN A 107 5.94 2.56 -13.24
CA ASN A 107 6.42 2.24 -14.59
C ASN A 107 7.94 2.44 -14.78
N ASP A 108 8.60 3.08 -13.83
CA ASP A 108 10.04 3.38 -13.81
C ASP A 108 10.87 2.35 -13.01
N HIS A 109 10.33 1.14 -12.80
CA HIS A 109 10.92 0.09 -11.95
C HIS A 109 11.09 0.49 -10.49
N THR A 110 10.49 1.61 -10.07
CA THR A 110 10.34 1.95 -8.66
C THR A 110 8.99 1.47 -8.16
N GLY A 111 8.73 1.67 -6.87
CA GLY A 111 7.41 1.46 -6.30
C GLY A 111 7.35 2.07 -4.92
N HIS A 112 6.14 2.28 -4.43
CA HIS A 112 5.92 2.81 -3.10
C HIS A 112 4.99 1.90 -2.31
N TYR A 113 5.16 1.93 -1.00
CA TYR A 113 4.20 1.35 -0.08
C TYR A 113 3.14 2.39 0.25
N ARG A 114 1.87 1.96 0.27
CA ARG A 114 0.75 2.83 0.62
C ARG A 114 0.76 3.22 2.09
N LEU A 115 0.99 2.25 2.98
CA LEU A 115 1.07 2.49 4.43
C LEU A 115 2.36 1.95 5.01
N LYS A 116 2.84 2.62 6.05
CA LYS A 116 3.95 2.18 6.89
C LYS A 116 3.51 2.25 8.34
N ILE A 117 3.29 1.09 8.94
CA ILE A 117 2.89 0.99 10.34
C ILE A 117 4.15 0.78 11.16
N THR A 118 4.44 1.75 12.03
CA THR A 118 5.56 1.74 12.98
C THR A 118 5.02 1.56 14.40
N PRO A 119 5.87 1.17 15.37
CA PRO A 119 5.50 1.19 16.79
C PRO A 119 5.05 2.58 17.26
#